data_AF-A0A814MST1-F1
#
_entry.id   AF-A0A814MST1-F1
#
_cell.length_a   1.000
_cell.length_b   1.000
_cell.length_c   1.000
_cell.angle_alpha   90.00
_cell.angle_beta   90.00
_cell.angle_gamma   90.00
#
_symmetry.space_group_name_H-M   'P 1'
#
loop_
_entity.id
_entity.type
_entity.pdbx_description
1 polymer ?
#
loop_
_entity_poly.entity_id
_entity_poly.type
_entity_poly.pdbx_seq_one_letter_code
_entity_poly.pdbx_strand_id
1 'polypeptide(L)'
;MQRMHHASSGRYNFGFAEVNSQNPLVSFPRQISGDRVKILHQQTHDAIKIASEWDNDKSRNRNEQNLNPIIHLNVTCDRCSMSPIEGDRYKCLFCPDIDFCQSCKSVNKTNTNFNHLSNHPLLCIKNSNEYSQSVYVLNRNQLCHEKIQCNLCFTKPIIGIRYECSCGINLCEKCEFIGLHDQNHHRTKITTPK
;
A
#
# COMPACT_ATOMS: atom_id res chain seq x y z
N MET A 1 2.96 -37.50 -40.50
CA MET A 1 2.55 -37.56 -39.07
C MET A 1 3.74 -37.15 -38.22
N GLN A 2 3.56 -36.11 -37.36
CA GLN A 2 4.23 -35.73 -36.09
C GLN A 2 5.79 -35.80 -35.98
N ARG A 3 6.56 -34.71 -35.71
CA ARG A 3 6.74 -33.89 -34.47
C ARG A 3 6.89 -34.76 -33.20
N MET A 4 7.94 -34.70 -32.37
CA MET A 4 8.56 -33.54 -31.69
C MET A 4 10.00 -33.85 -31.22
N HIS A 5 10.87 -32.83 -31.17
CA HIS A 5 12.20 -32.86 -30.53
C HIS A 5 12.23 -32.00 -29.25
N HIS A 6 12.78 -32.59 -28.19
CA HIS A 6 13.75 -32.07 -27.19
C HIS A 6 13.55 -30.68 -26.55
N ALA A 7 13.53 -30.66 -25.22
CA ALA A 7 13.81 -29.46 -24.41
C ALA A 7 14.89 -29.77 -23.36
N SER A 8 16.00 -29.07 -23.47
CA SER A 8 17.19 -29.14 -22.61
C SER A 8 17.20 -27.97 -21.62
N SER A 9 17.81 -28.21 -20.46
CA SER A 9 18.14 -27.30 -19.35
C SER A 9 18.64 -25.89 -19.75
N GLY A 10 18.09 -24.85 -19.12
CA GLY A 10 18.61 -23.48 -19.16
C GLY A 10 18.77 -22.88 -17.76
N ARG A 11 20.01 -22.57 -17.38
CA ARG A 11 20.40 -21.80 -16.19
C ARG A 11 20.06 -20.33 -16.40
N TYR A 12 19.39 -19.67 -15.45
CA TYR A 12 19.20 -18.22 -15.49
C TYR A 12 20.33 -17.52 -14.73
N ASN A 13 21.15 -16.76 -15.46
CA ASN A 13 22.21 -15.91 -14.95
C ASN A 13 21.64 -14.67 -14.26
N PHE A 14 22.07 -14.41 -13.03
CA PHE A 14 21.94 -13.11 -12.37
C PHE A 14 23.08 -12.20 -12.86
N GLY A 15 22.75 -11.21 -13.70
CA GLY A 15 23.67 -10.13 -14.06
C GLY A 15 23.51 -8.97 -13.09
N PHE A 16 24.53 -8.71 -12.29
CA PHE A 16 24.70 -7.45 -11.56
C PHE A 16 25.13 -6.37 -12.57
N ALA A 17 24.38 -5.28 -12.66
CA ALA A 17 24.79 -4.09 -13.40
C ALA A 17 25.31 -3.04 -12.41
N GLU A 18 26.56 -2.65 -12.62
CA GLU A 18 27.31 -1.64 -11.88
C GLU A 18 26.66 -0.26 -12.00
N VAL A 19 26.64 0.47 -10.88
CA VAL A 19 26.24 1.88 -10.84
C VAL A 19 27.42 2.69 -11.36
N ASN A 20 27.25 3.37 -12.49
CA ASN A 20 28.13 4.47 -12.84
C ASN A 20 27.33 5.68 -13.31
N SER A 21 27.67 6.82 -12.71
CA SER A 21 27.04 8.12 -12.88
C SER A 21 27.22 8.61 -14.32
N GLN A 22 26.13 9.10 -14.93
CA GLN A 22 26.07 10.35 -15.71
C GLN A 22 24.73 10.43 -16.48
N ASN A 23 23.91 11.43 -16.13
CA ASN A 23 22.76 11.89 -16.92
C ASN A 23 23.26 12.52 -18.23
N PRO A 24 22.57 12.31 -19.36
CA PRO A 24 21.91 13.47 -19.98
C PRO A 24 20.53 13.15 -20.61
N LEU A 25 19.82 14.23 -20.91
CA LEU A 25 18.39 14.32 -21.22
C LEU A 25 17.95 13.72 -22.57
N VAL A 26 16.64 13.38 -22.59
CA VAL A 26 15.62 13.30 -23.66
C VAL A 26 15.70 12.30 -24.83
N SER A 27 14.64 11.49 -24.97
CA SER A 27 13.68 11.64 -26.08
C SER A 27 12.38 10.83 -25.86
N PHE A 28 11.23 11.53 -25.90
CA PHE A 28 9.90 10.92 -26.09
C PHE A 28 9.39 11.33 -27.48
N PRO A 29 8.87 10.41 -28.30
CA PRO A 29 8.37 10.75 -29.63
C PRO A 29 7.06 11.53 -29.57
N ARG A 30 7.01 12.52 -30.45
CA ARG A 30 5.97 13.54 -30.65
C ARG A 30 4.95 13.03 -31.66
N GLN A 31 3.65 13.23 -31.40
CA GLN A 31 2.66 13.84 -32.32
C GLN A 31 1.23 13.65 -31.82
N ILE A 32 0.63 14.70 -31.25
CA ILE A 32 -0.82 14.96 -31.33
C ILE A 32 -1.01 16.45 -31.62
N SER A 33 -1.93 16.75 -32.53
CA SER A 33 -2.14 18.01 -33.26
C SER A 33 -2.65 19.20 -32.43
N GLY A 34 -2.04 20.36 -32.71
CA GLY A 34 -2.59 21.71 -32.90
C GLY A 34 -3.70 22.30 -32.02
N ASP A 35 -4.83 21.64 -31.86
CA ASP A 35 -6.09 22.33 -31.52
C ASP A 35 -6.50 22.24 -30.05
N ARG A 36 -5.73 21.52 -29.22
CA ARG A 36 -5.96 21.44 -27.76
C ARG A 36 -5.17 22.44 -26.91
N VAL A 37 -4.19 23.14 -27.49
CA VAL A 37 -3.27 24.00 -26.72
C VAL A 37 -3.89 25.35 -26.32
N LYS A 38 -4.99 25.78 -26.96
CA LYS A 38 -5.63 27.07 -26.63
C LYS A 38 -6.67 27.02 -25.50
N ILE A 39 -7.08 25.84 -25.03
CA ILE A 39 -8.04 25.72 -23.91
C ILE A 39 -7.33 25.65 -22.55
N LEU A 40 -6.03 25.36 -22.52
CA LEU A 40 -5.26 25.19 -21.27
C LEU A 40 -4.64 26.49 -20.72
N HIS A 41 -4.57 27.57 -21.49
CA HIS A 41 -3.91 28.82 -21.05
C HIS A 41 -4.86 29.82 -20.35
N GLN A 42 -6.17 29.66 -20.48
CA GLN A 42 -7.14 30.55 -19.80
C GLN A 42 -7.55 30.03 -18.41
N GLN A 43 -7.35 28.74 -18.12
CA GLN A 43 -7.70 28.12 -16.84
C GLN A 43 -6.63 28.29 -15.75
N THR A 44 -5.46 28.83 -16.08
CA THR A 44 -4.34 29.01 -15.13
C THR A 44 -4.41 30.34 -14.36
N HIS A 45 -5.24 31.30 -14.77
CA HIS A 45 -5.38 32.57 -14.04
C HIS A 45 -6.44 32.54 -12.93
N ASP A 46 -7.46 31.67 -13.02
CA ASP A 46 -8.47 31.51 -11.96
C ASP A 46 -7.98 30.59 -10.82
N ALA A 47 -7.09 29.63 -11.12
CA ALA A 47 -6.52 28.72 -10.12
C ALA A 47 -5.55 29.40 -9.13
N ILE A 48 -4.85 30.47 -9.56
CA ILE A 48 -3.93 31.24 -8.71
C ILE A 48 -4.71 32.17 -7.76
N LYS A 49 -5.89 32.66 -8.17
CA LYS A 49 -6.72 33.54 -7.34
C LYS A 49 -7.42 32.78 -6.20
N ILE A 50 -7.80 31.52 -6.42
CA ILE A 50 -8.39 30.64 -5.40
C ILE A 50 -7.32 30.19 -4.37
N ALA A 51 -6.06 30.03 -4.79
CA ALA A 51 -4.99 29.60 -3.89
C ALA A 51 -4.54 30.69 -2.89
N SER A 52 -4.60 31.98 -3.24
CA SER A 52 -4.19 33.07 -2.34
C SER A 52 -5.27 33.51 -1.35
N GLU A 53 -6.49 33.00 -1.46
CA GLU A 53 -7.60 33.29 -0.53
C GLU A 53 -7.79 32.17 0.53
N TRP A 54 -7.06 31.05 0.43
CA TRP A 54 -7.07 29.96 1.41
C TRP A 54 -5.99 30.04 2.51
N ASP A 55 -5.03 30.96 2.41
CA ASP A 55 -3.96 31.10 3.40
C ASP A 55 -4.31 31.99 4.60
N ASN A 56 -5.49 32.62 4.63
CA ASN A 56 -5.90 33.54 5.71
C ASN A 56 -6.84 32.93 6.78
N ASP A 57 -7.14 31.63 6.73
CA ASP A 57 -8.04 30.97 7.70
C ASP A 57 -7.37 29.81 8.47
N LYS A 58 -6.07 29.91 8.76
CA LYS A 58 -5.33 28.96 9.62
C LYS A 58 -4.89 29.52 10.97
N SER A 59 -5.48 30.63 11.41
CA SER A 59 -5.16 31.23 12.72
C SER A 59 -6.31 31.29 13.72
N ARG A 60 -7.49 30.69 13.47
CA ARG A 60 -8.60 30.66 14.45
C ARG A 60 -9.54 29.45 14.38
N ASN A 61 -9.05 28.25 14.69
CA ASN A 61 -9.81 27.24 15.48
C ASN A 61 -9.01 25.95 15.69
N ARG A 62 -8.08 25.95 16.64
CA ARG A 62 -7.72 24.70 17.32
C ARG A 62 -8.76 24.51 18.41
N ASN A 63 -9.94 24.02 18.00
CA ASN A 63 -10.95 23.56 18.94
C ASN A 63 -10.25 22.61 19.92
N GLU A 64 -10.22 22.99 21.20
CA GLU A 64 -9.86 22.15 22.34
C GLU A 64 -10.79 20.93 22.33
N GLN A 65 -10.40 19.89 21.62
CA GLN A 65 -11.10 18.62 21.60
C GLN A 65 -10.36 17.70 22.55
N ASN A 66 -10.95 17.48 23.73
CA ASN A 66 -10.60 16.49 24.76
C ASN A 66 -9.10 16.33 25.06
N LEU A 67 -8.67 16.84 26.21
CA LEU A 67 -7.30 16.74 26.76
C LEU A 67 -6.83 15.30 27.09
N ASN A 68 -7.62 14.28 26.75
CA ASN A 68 -7.24 12.89 26.97
C ASN A 68 -6.74 12.30 25.63
N PRO A 69 -5.48 11.83 25.57
CA PRO A 69 -4.99 11.15 24.37
C PRO A 69 -5.85 9.91 24.10
N ILE A 70 -6.13 9.63 22.83
CA ILE A 70 -6.78 8.38 22.45
C ILE A 70 -5.81 7.23 22.74
N ILE A 71 -6.27 6.19 23.43
CA ILE A 71 -5.43 5.07 23.84
C ILE A 71 -5.85 3.80 23.10
N HIS A 72 -4.91 3.19 22.39
CA HIS A 72 -5.09 1.90 21.72
C HIS A 72 -4.54 0.77 22.60
N LEU A 73 -5.38 0.22 23.48
CA LEU A 73 -5.03 -0.89 24.37
C LEU A 73 -4.57 -2.14 23.61
N ASN A 74 -3.64 -2.88 24.20
CA ASN A 74 -3.09 -4.14 23.67
C ASN A 74 -2.43 -4.02 22.28
N VAL A 75 -2.05 -2.80 21.87
CA VAL A 75 -1.30 -2.55 20.65
C VAL A 75 0.06 -1.98 21.02
N THR A 76 1.10 -2.59 20.48
CA THR A 76 2.48 -2.16 20.68
C THR A 76 3.01 -1.57 19.37
N CYS A 77 3.70 -0.43 19.45
CA CYS A 77 4.40 0.12 18.30
C CYS A 77 5.62 -0.75 17.98
N ASP A 78 5.68 -1.34 16.79
CA ASP A 78 6.76 -2.24 16.35
C ASP A 78 8.15 -1.59 16.25
N ARG A 79 8.20 -0.25 16.33
CA ARG A 79 9.45 0.51 16.23
C ARG A 79 9.99 0.97 17.57
N CYS A 80 9.17 1.61 18.40
CA CYS A 80 9.60 2.16 19.69
C CYS A 80 9.16 1.32 20.89
N SER A 81 8.45 0.20 20.66
CA SER A 81 7.89 -0.68 21.70
C SER A 81 6.92 0.01 22.68
N MET A 82 6.44 1.22 22.35
CA MET A 82 5.40 1.91 23.12
C MET A 82 4.14 1.04 23.15
N SER A 83 3.61 0.79 24.35
CA SER A 83 2.37 0.04 24.58
C SER A 83 1.71 0.53 25.88
N PRO A 84 0.40 0.88 25.86
CA PRO A 84 -0.44 1.02 24.67
C PRO A 84 0.04 2.16 23.77
N ILE A 85 -0.37 2.17 22.50
CA ILE A 85 -0.14 3.33 21.63
C ILE A 85 -1.05 4.48 22.09
N GLU A 86 -0.44 5.64 22.38
CA GLU A 86 -1.13 6.89 22.67
C GLU A 86 -1.16 7.78 21.41
N GLY A 87 -2.32 8.38 21.14
CA GLY A 87 -2.59 9.15 19.92
C GLY A 87 -2.94 8.27 18.72
N ASP A 88 -2.67 8.74 17.50
CA ASP A 88 -2.99 8.01 16.28
C ASP A 88 -2.17 6.71 16.14
N ARG A 89 -2.87 5.60 15.89
CA ARG A 89 -2.29 4.32 15.48
C ARG A 89 -2.20 4.20 13.96
N TYR A 90 -1.10 3.67 13.45
CA TYR A 90 -0.87 3.46 12.02
C TYR A 90 -0.61 1.98 11.73
N LYS A 91 -1.60 1.29 11.12
CA LYS A 91 -1.47 -0.12 10.78
C LYS A 91 -1.03 -0.31 9.33
N CYS A 92 0.00 -1.13 9.11
CA CYS A 92 0.42 -1.50 7.77
C CYS A 92 -0.66 -2.35 7.07
N LEU A 93 -0.98 -2.02 5.81
CA LEU A 93 -1.96 -2.79 5.04
C LEU A 93 -1.39 -4.04 4.38
N PHE A 94 -0.06 -4.15 4.24
CA PHE A 94 0.60 -5.29 3.57
C PHE A 94 1.38 -6.20 4.52
N CYS A 95 1.75 -5.71 5.70
CA CYS A 95 2.43 -6.51 6.71
C CYS A 95 1.39 -7.07 7.69
N PRO A 96 1.52 -8.34 8.13
CA PRO A 96 0.46 -8.95 8.92
C PRO A 96 0.18 -8.27 10.26
N ASP A 97 1.26 -7.88 10.95
CA ASP A 97 1.23 -7.43 12.34
C ASP A 97 2.20 -6.28 12.55
N ILE A 98 2.08 -5.22 11.73
CA ILE A 98 2.88 -4.02 11.90
C ILE A 98 1.98 -2.83 12.21
N ASP A 99 2.26 -2.21 13.33
CA ASP A 99 1.59 -1.09 13.94
C ASP A 99 2.63 -0.06 14.41
N PHE A 100 2.43 1.21 14.02
CA PHE A 100 3.28 2.32 14.42
C PHE A 100 2.48 3.39 15.17
N CYS A 101 3.10 4.01 16.16
CA CYS A 101 2.59 5.26 16.72
C CYS A 101 2.87 6.44 15.76
N GLN A 102 2.24 7.58 16.04
CA GLN A 102 2.35 8.80 15.23
C GLN A 102 3.80 9.26 14.97
N SER A 103 4.70 9.10 15.94
CA SER A 103 6.12 9.49 15.80
C SER A 103 6.96 8.50 14.98
N CYS A 104 6.48 7.27 14.80
CA CYS A 104 7.23 6.19 14.13
C CYS A 104 6.78 5.94 12.69
N LYS A 105 5.58 6.38 12.29
CA LYS A 105 4.96 6.07 10.99
C LYS A 105 5.80 6.39 9.75
N SER A 106 6.61 7.46 9.81
CA SER A 106 7.38 7.98 8.66
C SER A 106 8.85 7.57 8.70
N VAL A 107 9.26 6.75 9.67
CA VAL A 107 10.67 6.48 9.86
C VAL A 107 11.14 5.34 8.96
N ASN A 108 11.87 5.72 7.91
CA ASN A 108 12.61 4.84 7.02
C ASN A 108 13.79 4.19 7.76
N LYS A 109 13.59 3.08 8.48
CA LYS A 109 14.71 2.20 8.86
C LYS A 109 14.36 0.74 8.65
N THR A 110 15.23 0.08 7.90
CA THR A 110 15.32 -1.36 7.57
C THR A 110 15.54 -2.28 8.79
N ASN A 111 15.18 -1.84 10.01
CA ASN A 111 15.57 -2.47 11.28
C ASN A 111 14.38 -2.90 12.15
N THR A 112 13.18 -3.06 11.60
CA THR A 112 12.22 -3.98 12.22
C THR A 112 12.63 -5.37 11.79
N ASN A 113 12.75 -6.33 12.71
CA ASN A 113 13.09 -7.74 12.43
C ASN A 113 12.11 -8.47 11.47
N PHE A 114 11.13 -7.73 10.93
CA PHE A 114 10.12 -8.16 9.99
C PHE A 114 10.26 -7.32 8.72
N ASN A 115 10.20 -7.97 7.56
CA ASN A 115 10.31 -7.41 6.21
C ASN A 115 9.28 -6.28 5.91
N HIS A 116 9.43 -5.12 6.55
CA HIS A 116 8.63 -3.93 6.34
C HIS A 116 9.34 -2.99 5.39
N LEU A 117 8.68 -2.61 4.31
CA LEU A 117 9.15 -1.58 3.41
C LEU A 117 8.39 -0.29 3.71
N SER A 118 9.12 0.83 3.75
CA SER A 118 8.53 2.13 4.10
C SER A 118 7.54 2.68 3.07
N ASN A 119 7.47 2.07 1.88
CA ASN A 119 6.48 2.38 0.86
C ASN A 119 5.16 1.59 1.04
N HIS A 120 5.04 0.75 2.08
CA HIS A 120 3.78 0.09 2.37
C HIS A 120 2.74 1.12 2.85
N PRO A 121 1.51 1.10 2.31
CA PRO A 121 0.47 2.01 2.74
C PRO A 121 0.05 1.71 4.19
N LEU A 122 -0.10 2.78 4.97
CA LEU A 122 -0.51 2.74 6.37
C LEU A 122 -1.95 3.26 6.51
N LEU A 123 -2.79 2.50 7.22
CA LEU A 123 -4.10 2.94 7.66
C LEU A 123 -3.96 3.72 8.97
N CYS A 124 -4.37 4.99 8.97
CA CYS A 124 -4.48 5.79 10.20
C CYS A 124 -5.77 5.43 10.93
N ILE A 125 -5.66 5.05 12.19
CA ILE A 125 -6.75 4.68 13.09
C ILE A 125 -6.72 5.69 14.23
N LYS A 126 -7.63 6.67 14.20
CA LYS A 126 -7.73 7.70 15.24
C LYS A 126 -8.34 7.13 16.51
N ASN A 127 -9.46 6.42 16.38
CA ASN A 127 -10.17 5.80 17.49
C ASN A 127 -10.37 4.31 17.22
N SER A 128 -9.85 3.45 18.11
CA SER A 128 -10.06 1.99 18.01
C SER A 128 -11.54 1.59 17.95
N ASN A 129 -12.41 2.33 18.65
CA ASN A 129 -13.81 1.94 18.80
C ASN A 129 -14.58 2.05 17.48
N GLU A 130 -14.24 3.03 16.64
CA GLU A 130 -14.88 3.25 15.33
C GLU A 130 -14.61 2.11 14.34
N TYR A 131 -13.49 1.39 14.51
CA TYR A 131 -13.04 0.37 13.58
C TYR A 131 -12.86 -1.00 14.22
N SER A 132 -13.31 -1.19 15.47
CA SER A 132 -13.07 -2.39 16.27
C SER A 132 -13.49 -3.71 15.58
N GLN A 133 -14.50 -3.66 14.70
CA GLN A 133 -14.99 -4.81 13.93
C GLN A 133 -14.40 -4.93 12.51
N SER A 134 -13.56 -3.98 12.09
CA SER A 134 -12.98 -3.97 10.76
C SER A 134 -11.85 -5.01 10.64
N VAL A 135 -11.93 -5.88 9.65
CA VAL A 135 -10.85 -6.84 9.33
C VAL A 135 -9.52 -6.17 9.01
N TYR A 136 -9.53 -4.88 8.66
CA TYR A 136 -8.32 -4.11 8.33
C TYR A 136 -7.53 -3.64 9.56
N VAL A 137 -8.12 -3.70 10.77
CA VAL A 137 -7.43 -3.34 12.03
C VAL A 137 -6.91 -4.55 12.81
N LEU A 138 -7.33 -5.76 12.44
CA LEU A 138 -6.96 -7.01 13.09
C LEU A 138 -5.51 -7.41 12.78
N ASN A 139 -4.93 -8.22 13.67
CA ASN A 139 -3.68 -8.92 13.39
C ASN A 139 -3.94 -9.95 12.28
N ARG A 140 -3.40 -9.72 11.07
CA ARG A 140 -3.65 -10.58 9.91
C ARG A 140 -2.99 -11.95 10.03
N ASN A 141 -2.08 -12.16 10.98
CA ASN A 141 -1.58 -13.51 11.29
C ASN A 141 -2.70 -14.47 11.69
N GLN A 142 -3.83 -13.94 12.20
CA GLN A 142 -5.01 -14.73 12.52
C GLN A 142 -5.82 -15.15 11.27
N LEU A 143 -5.58 -14.52 10.12
CA LEU A 143 -6.24 -14.77 8.84
C LEU A 143 -5.31 -15.57 7.91
N CYS A 144 -4.88 -16.75 8.35
CA CYS A 144 -3.94 -17.58 7.60
C CYS A 144 -4.68 -18.61 6.73
N HIS A 145 -4.41 -18.63 5.43
CA HIS A 145 -4.92 -19.61 4.48
C HIS A 145 -3.82 -20.60 4.10
N GLU A 146 -3.59 -21.59 4.99
CA GLU A 146 -2.38 -22.42 5.01
C GLU A 146 -2.08 -23.11 3.67
N LYS A 147 -3.12 -23.62 3.02
CA LYS A 147 -2.99 -24.41 1.80
C LYS A 147 -3.03 -23.58 0.52
N ILE A 148 -3.27 -22.27 0.63
CA ILE A 148 -3.53 -21.40 -0.51
C ILE A 148 -2.30 -20.57 -0.83
N GLN A 149 -1.97 -20.54 -2.12
CA GLN A 149 -0.90 -19.74 -2.68
C GLN A 149 -1.48 -18.61 -3.52
N CYS A 150 -0.91 -17.40 -3.42
CA CYS A 150 -1.23 -16.33 -4.37
C CYS A 150 -0.67 -16.69 -5.74
N ASN A 151 -1.51 -16.66 -6.77
CA ASN A 151 -1.11 -17.03 -8.12
C ASN A 151 -0.18 -16.01 -8.79
N LEU A 152 -0.11 -14.76 -8.30
CA LEU A 152 0.72 -13.70 -8.90
C LEU A 152 2.09 -13.55 -8.24
N CYS A 153 2.14 -13.44 -6.91
CA CYS A 153 3.39 -13.26 -6.18
C CYS A 153 3.93 -14.55 -5.57
N PHE A 154 3.24 -15.68 -5.76
CA PHE A 154 3.61 -17.01 -5.28
C PHE A 154 3.75 -17.15 -3.77
N THR A 155 3.31 -16.16 -2.97
CA THR A 155 3.33 -16.27 -1.51
C THR A 155 2.40 -17.38 -1.04
N LYS A 156 2.90 -18.23 -0.14
CA LYS A 156 2.18 -19.31 0.51
C LYS A 156 2.70 -19.47 1.96
N PRO A 157 1.85 -19.53 2.97
CA PRO A 157 0.40 -19.34 2.87
C PRO A 157 0.03 -17.89 2.59
N ILE A 158 -1.19 -17.64 2.08
CA ILE A 158 -1.72 -16.28 2.09
C ILE A 158 -2.04 -15.91 3.54
N ILE A 159 -1.35 -14.90 4.06
CA ILE A 159 -1.61 -14.30 5.38
C ILE A 159 -2.36 -12.98 5.16
N GLY A 160 -3.49 -12.82 5.83
CA GLY A 160 -4.41 -11.70 5.62
C GLY A 160 -5.59 -12.08 4.75
N ILE A 161 -6.23 -11.07 4.14
CA ILE A 161 -7.43 -11.28 3.34
C ILE A 161 -7.07 -11.97 2.02
N ARG A 162 -7.75 -13.08 1.73
CA ARG A 162 -7.66 -13.76 0.44
C ARG A 162 -8.76 -13.24 -0.48
N TYR A 163 -8.42 -13.04 -1.75
CA TYR A 163 -9.40 -12.79 -2.81
C TYR A 163 -9.37 -13.97 -3.78
N GLU A 164 -10.55 -14.52 -4.04
CA GLU A 164 -10.75 -15.56 -5.04
C GLU A 164 -11.49 -14.95 -6.22
N CYS A 165 -10.83 -14.89 -7.36
CA CYS A 165 -11.41 -14.40 -8.59
C CYS A 165 -12.34 -15.45 -9.21
N SER A 166 -13.37 -15.00 -9.93
CA SER A 166 -14.30 -15.88 -10.65
C SER A 166 -13.61 -16.81 -11.67
N CYS A 167 -12.40 -16.49 -12.12
CA CYS A 167 -11.58 -17.35 -12.99
C CYS A 167 -10.70 -18.36 -12.22
N GLY A 168 -10.88 -18.52 -10.91
CA GLY A 168 -10.16 -19.48 -10.06
C GLY A 168 -8.79 -19.00 -9.56
N ILE A 169 -8.40 -17.77 -9.88
CA ILE A 169 -7.14 -17.17 -9.42
C ILE A 169 -7.28 -16.71 -7.96
N ASN A 170 -6.31 -17.08 -7.14
CA ASN A 170 -6.14 -16.61 -5.76
C ASN A 170 -5.18 -15.44 -5.70
N LEU A 171 -5.58 -14.39 -4.99
CA LEU A 171 -4.82 -13.17 -4.80
C LEU A 171 -4.69 -12.89 -3.30
N CYS A 172 -3.49 -12.49 -2.86
CA CYS A 172 -3.31 -11.87 -1.55
C CYS A 172 -3.70 -10.38 -1.61
N GLU A 173 -3.92 -9.74 -0.47
CA GLU A 173 -4.24 -8.30 -0.36
C GLU A 173 -3.32 -7.39 -1.18
N LYS A 174 -2.02 -7.67 -1.18
CA LYS A 174 -1.04 -6.86 -1.93
C LYS A 174 -1.28 -6.95 -3.45
N CYS A 175 -1.47 -8.16 -3.97
CA CYS A 175 -1.71 -8.38 -5.39
C CYS A 175 -3.09 -7.86 -5.82
N GLU A 176 -4.08 -7.99 -4.95
CA GLU A 176 -5.39 -7.37 -5.11
C GLU A 176 -5.26 -5.85 -5.28
N PHE A 177 -4.56 -5.20 -4.35
CA PHE A 177 -4.42 -3.74 -4.30
C PHE A 177 -3.65 -3.17 -5.49
N ILE A 178 -2.56 -3.82 -5.91
CA ILE A 178 -1.78 -3.35 -7.08
C ILE A 178 -2.61 -3.51 -8.38
N GLY A 179 -3.57 -4.44 -8.40
CA GLY A 179 -4.48 -4.59 -9.53
C GLY A 179 -3.83 -5.14 -10.80
N LEU A 180 -2.81 -6.00 -10.66
CA LEU A 180 -2.11 -6.63 -11.79
C LEU A 180 -2.92 -7.74 -12.48
N HIS A 181 -4.02 -8.17 -11.88
CA HIS A 181 -5.02 -9.03 -12.52
C HIS A 181 -6.18 -8.17 -13.04
N ASP A 182 -6.87 -8.66 -14.08
CA ASP A 182 -8.05 -8.01 -14.66
C ASP A 182 -9.02 -7.55 -13.56
N GLN A 183 -9.31 -6.25 -13.55
CA GLN A 183 -10.15 -5.59 -12.56
C GLN A 183 -11.64 -5.72 -12.88
N ASN A 184 -11.99 -6.15 -14.09
CA ASN A 184 -13.38 -6.39 -14.50
C ASN A 184 -13.90 -7.73 -13.98
N HIS A 185 -13.02 -8.66 -13.61
CA HIS A 185 -13.46 -9.91 -13.01
C HIS A 185 -13.99 -9.70 -11.59
N HIS A 186 -15.10 -10.37 -11.28
CA HIS A 186 -15.64 -10.40 -9.93
C HIS A 186 -14.69 -11.16 -9.00
N ARG A 187 -14.45 -10.59 -7.80
CA ARG A 187 -13.59 -11.19 -6.78
C ARG A 187 -14.35 -11.35 -5.48
N THR A 188 -14.34 -12.56 -4.94
CA THR A 188 -14.90 -12.87 -3.63
C THR A 188 -13.85 -12.61 -2.56
N LYS A 189 -14.21 -11.79 -1.57
CA LYS A 189 -13.38 -11.52 -0.39
C LYS A 189 -13.56 -12.65 0.63
N ILE A 190 -12.48 -13.30 1.02
CA ILE A 190 -12.48 -14.43 1.96
C ILE A 190 -11.60 -14.05 3.15
N THR A 191 -12.20 -13.94 4.33
CA THR A 191 -11.52 -13.58 5.59
C THR A 191 -11.44 -14.74 6.57
N THR A 192 -12.23 -15.80 6.38
CA THR A 192 -12.19 -16.98 7.25
C THR A 192 -11.02 -17.88 6.89
N PRO A 193 -10.09 -18.19 7.83
CA PRO A 193 -9.07 -19.21 7.65
C PRO A 193 -9.69 -20.53 7.18
N LYS A 194 -9.08 -21.19 6.21
CA LYS A 194 -9.47 -22.51 5.68
C LYS A 194 -8.22 -23.30 5.28
#